data_AF-A0A9J9GEX2-F1
#
_entry.id   AF-A0A9J9GEX2-F1
#
_cell.length_a   1.000
_cell.length_b   1.000
_cell.length_c   1.000
_cell.angle_alpha   90.00
_cell.angle_beta   90.00
_cell.angle_gamma   90.00
#
_symmetry.space_group_name_H-M   'P 1'
#
loop_
_entity.id
_entity.type
_entity.pdbx_description
1 polymer ?
#
loop_
_entity_poly.entity_id
_entity_poly.type
_entity_poly.pdbx_seq_one_letter_code
_entity_poly.pdbx_strand_id
1 'polypeptide(L)'
;MNIEAMKIVRDNLKMGHVLSFAEMMIIQQAIDAAMLQGKADGNSPVIPDGWVMVPVEPTAEMYDAGDRQLATKQVWDAMIAAAPQQENE
;
A
#
# COMPACT_ATOMS: atom_id res chain seq x y z
N MET A 1 -6.22 -22.53 -1.12
CA MET A 1 -5.58 -23.21 0.04
C MET A 1 -6.67 -23.86 0.89
N ASN A 2 -6.53 -25.14 1.26
CA ASN A 2 -7.52 -25.86 2.09
C ASN A 2 -7.29 -25.51 3.57
N ILE A 3 -8.26 -24.83 4.19
CA ILE A 3 -8.18 -24.34 5.59
C ILE A 3 -8.02 -25.49 6.58
N GLU A 4 -8.63 -26.64 6.33
CA GLU A 4 -8.53 -27.80 7.23
C GLU A 4 -7.14 -28.42 7.22
N ALA A 5 -6.49 -28.46 6.05
CA ALA A 5 -5.11 -28.95 5.93
C ALA A 5 -4.11 -28.03 6.66
N MET A 6 -4.32 -26.72 6.62
CA MET A 6 -3.48 -25.74 7.33
C MET A 6 -3.61 -25.82 8.86
N LYS A 7 -4.78 -26.18 9.39
CA LYS A 7 -4.98 -26.40 10.83
C LYS A 7 -4.16 -27.60 11.31
N ILE A 8 -4.20 -28.70 10.57
CA ILE A 8 -3.42 -29.91 10.87
C ILE A 8 -1.92 -29.60 10.90
N VAL A 9 -1.40 -28.92 9.87
CA VAL A 9 0.00 -28.49 9.80
C VAL A 9 0.36 -27.60 10.99
N ARG A 10 -0.50 -26.66 11.38
CA ARG A 10 -0.28 -25.76 12.52
C ARG A 10 -0.17 -26.52 13.84
N ASP A 11 -1.01 -27.53 14.05
CA ASP A 11 -0.98 -28.36 15.26
C ASP A 11 0.31 -29.19 15.35
N ASN A 12 0.89 -29.53 14.20
CA ASN A 12 2.12 -30.29 14.04
C ASN A 12 3.41 -29.43 14.08
N LEU A 13 3.31 -28.10 14.15
CA LEU A 13 4.47 -27.19 14.32
C LEU A 13 5.05 -27.15 15.75
N LYS A 14 4.64 -28.07 16.63
CA LYS A 14 5.14 -28.15 18.01
C LYS A 14 6.61 -28.59 18.04
N MET A 15 7.35 -28.09 19.02
CA MET A 15 8.77 -28.44 19.21
C MET A 15 8.94 -29.95 19.37
N GLY A 16 9.79 -30.56 18.53
CA GLY A 16 10.08 -32.00 18.53
C GLY A 16 9.26 -32.84 17.54
N HIS A 17 8.33 -32.24 16.79
CA HIS A 17 7.63 -32.93 15.71
C HIS A 17 8.40 -32.82 14.38
N VAL A 18 8.55 -33.94 13.66
CA VAL A 18 9.17 -33.97 12.34
C VAL A 18 8.07 -33.92 11.29
N LEU A 19 8.05 -32.83 10.53
CA LEU A 19 7.07 -32.63 9.47
C LEU A 19 7.24 -33.66 8.35
N SER A 20 6.11 -34.17 7.85
CA SER A 20 6.05 -34.94 6.63
C SER A 20 6.26 -34.05 5.40
N PHE A 21 6.61 -34.68 4.28
CA PHE A 21 6.76 -33.99 2.99
C PHE A 21 5.46 -33.27 2.55
N ALA A 22 4.30 -33.89 2.80
CA ALA A 22 3.01 -33.30 2.46
C ALA A 22 2.74 -32.00 3.25
N GLU A 23 3.10 -31.96 4.53
CA GLU A 23 2.97 -30.78 5.37
C GLU A 23 3.91 -29.66 4.93
N MET A 24 5.14 -30.03 4.54
CA MET A 24 6.09 -29.07 3.99
C MET A 24 5.58 -28.43 2.69
N MET A 25 4.97 -29.21 1.79
CA MET A 25 4.34 -28.67 0.57
C MET A 25 3.19 -27.70 0.88
N ILE A 26 2.37 -28.01 1.89
CA ILE A 26 1.27 -27.13 2.32
C ILE A 26 1.82 -25.80 2.87
N ILE A 27 2.91 -25.85 3.65
CA ILE A 27 3.59 -24.65 4.14
C ILE A 27 4.13 -23.82 2.97
N GLN A 28 4.80 -24.44 2.00
CA GLN A 28 5.33 -23.72 0.83
C GLN A 28 4.22 -23.00 0.06
N GLN A 29 3.09 -23.66 -0.19
CA GLN A 29 1.93 -23.03 -0.82
C GLN A 29 1.37 -21.84 -0.03
N ALA A 30 1.38 -21.92 1.31
CA ALA A 30 0.93 -20.83 2.17
C ALA A 30 1.90 -19.64 2.11
N ILE A 31 3.21 -19.89 2.07
CA ILE A 31 4.25 -18.87 1.92
C ILE A 31 4.08 -18.16 0.57
N ASP A 32 3.93 -18.91 -0.52
CA ASP A 32 3.77 -18.35 -1.87
C ASP A 32 2.49 -17.49 -1.96
N ALA A 33 1.39 -17.95 -1.35
CA ALA A 33 0.15 -17.17 -1.28
C ALA A 33 0.30 -15.88 -0.46
N ALA A 34 1.00 -15.92 0.68
CA ALA A 34 1.27 -14.74 1.50
C ALA A 34 2.17 -13.73 0.77
N MET A 35 3.19 -14.21 0.04
CA MET A 35 4.07 -13.39 -0.78
C MET A 35 3.32 -12.72 -1.94
N LEU A 36 2.29 -13.36 -2.49
CA LEU A 36 1.42 -12.77 -3.49
C LEU A 36 0.45 -11.74 -2.89
N GLN A 37 -0.13 -12.01 -1.72
CA GLN A 37 -0.99 -11.04 -1.02
C GLN A 37 -0.24 -9.77 -0.63
N GLY A 38 0.98 -9.90 -0.08
CA GLY A 38 1.81 -8.74 0.27
C GLY A 38 2.29 -7.90 -0.92
N LYS A 39 2.17 -8.42 -2.16
CA LYS A 39 2.39 -7.64 -3.39
C LYS A 39 1.12 -6.98 -3.93
N ALA A 40 -0.04 -7.59 -3.68
CA ALA A 40 -1.33 -7.08 -4.16
C ALA A 40 -1.83 -5.90 -3.31
N ASP A 41 -1.52 -5.91 -2.01
CA ASP A 41 -1.80 -4.78 -1.14
C ASP A 41 -0.63 -3.79 -1.26
N GLY A 42 -0.70 -2.93 -2.27
CA GLY A 42 0.16 -1.77 -2.38
C GLY A 42 0.14 -1.05 -1.05
N ASN A 43 1.24 -1.17 -0.29
CA ASN A 43 1.35 -0.70 1.09
C ASN A 43 1.43 0.85 1.17
N SER A 44 0.93 1.53 0.14
CA SER A 44 0.82 2.97 0.10
C SER A 44 -0.31 3.36 1.05
N PRO A 45 -0.02 4.16 2.10
CA PRO A 45 -1.06 4.58 3.03
C PRO A 45 -2.20 5.26 2.26
N VAL A 46 -3.42 4.81 2.52
CA VAL A 46 -4.63 5.44 1.99
C VAL A 46 -4.60 6.91 2.39
N ILE A 47 -4.69 7.82 1.42
CA ILE A 47 -4.81 9.25 1.68
C ILE A 47 -6.09 9.47 2.50
N PRO A 48 -6.02 10.05 3.72
CA PRO A 48 -7.21 10.25 4.55
C PRO A 48 -8.21 11.23 3.93
N ASP A 49 -9.47 11.14 4.34
CA ASP A 49 -10.51 12.08 3.91
C ASP A 49 -10.12 13.54 4.22
N GLY A 50 -10.32 14.42 3.24
CA GLY A 50 -9.95 15.84 3.34
C GLY A 50 -8.47 16.14 3.08
N TRP A 51 -7.65 15.12 2.79
CA TRP A 51 -6.27 15.28 2.35
C TRP A 51 -6.16 15.07 0.84
N VAL A 52 -5.15 15.70 0.25
CA VAL A 52 -4.79 15.55 -1.17
C VAL A 52 -3.30 15.34 -1.28
N MET A 53 -2.86 14.45 -2.18
CA MET A 53 -1.46 14.25 -2.43
C MET A 53 -0.93 15.38 -3.32
N VAL A 54 0.16 16.00 -2.88
CA VAL A 54 0.88 17.03 -3.62
C VAL A 54 2.39 16.80 -3.46
N PRO A 55 3.22 17.34 -4.36
CA PRO A 55 4.66 17.36 -4.17
C PRO A 55 5.05 17.98 -2.82
N VAL A 56 6.09 17.44 -2.19
CA VAL A 56 6.64 17.99 -0.94
C VAL A 56 7.14 19.42 -1.14
N GLU A 57 7.78 19.67 -2.28
CA GLU A 57 8.19 21.00 -2.73
C GLU A 57 7.29 21.44 -3.89
N PRO A 58 6.64 22.63 -3.82
CA PRO A 58 5.79 23.11 -4.91
C PRO A 58 6.55 23.23 -6.23
N THR A 59 5.89 22.88 -7.34
CA THR A 59 6.47 23.08 -8.68
C THR A 59 6.42 24.55 -9.09
N ALA A 60 7.14 24.91 -10.16
CA ALA A 60 7.08 26.25 -10.72
C ALA A 60 5.65 26.65 -11.11
N GLU A 61 4.89 25.72 -11.69
CA GLU A 61 3.50 25.93 -12.09
C GLU A 61 2.58 26.17 -10.87
N MET A 62 2.85 25.48 -9.75
CA MET A 62 2.14 25.74 -8.50
C MET A 62 2.41 27.15 -7.98
N TYR A 63 3.68 27.59 -7.97
CA TYR A 63 4.03 28.96 -7.59
C TYR A 63 3.39 30.01 -8.51
N ASP A 64 3.50 29.84 -9.82
CA ASP A 64 2.92 30.74 -10.82
C ASP A 64 1.39 30.86 -10.68
N ALA A 65 0.71 29.78 -10.30
CA ALA A 65 -0.73 29.79 -10.04
C ALA A 65 -1.08 30.56 -8.77
N GLY A 66 -0.29 30.38 -7.71
CA GLY A 66 -0.41 31.09 -6.44
C GLY A 66 -0.20 32.60 -6.59
N ASP A 67 0.85 33.02 -7.30
CA ASP A 67 1.25 34.43 -7.49
C ASP A 67 0.20 35.28 -8.22
N ARG A 68 -0.75 34.64 -8.92
CA ARG A 68 -1.87 35.32 -9.59
C ARG A 68 -3.01 35.67 -8.64
N GLN A 69 -2.98 35.19 -7.40
CA GLN A 69 -4.04 35.38 -6.41
C GLN A 69 -3.65 36.43 -5.37
N LEU A 70 -4.66 37.10 -4.80
CA LEU A 70 -4.44 38.19 -3.83
C LEU A 70 -4.76 37.78 -2.38
N ALA A 71 -5.62 36.78 -2.18
CA ALA A 71 -5.98 36.29 -0.86
C ALA A 71 -5.32 34.95 -0.54
N THR A 72 -4.81 34.78 0.69
CA THR A 72 -4.04 33.59 1.11
C THR A 72 -4.76 32.27 0.84
N LYS A 73 -6.08 32.20 1.05
CA LYS A 73 -6.86 30.98 0.74
C LYS A 73 -6.92 30.71 -0.76
N GLN A 74 -7.05 31.75 -1.58
CA GLN A 74 -7.06 31.62 -3.04
C GLN A 74 -5.70 31.18 -3.57
N VAL A 75 -4.61 31.73 -3.02
CA VAL A 75 -3.23 31.30 -3.32
C VAL A 75 -3.10 29.80 -3.07
N TRP A 76 -3.47 29.35 -1.86
CA TRP A 76 -3.41 27.93 -1.50
C TRP A 76 -4.25 27.05 -2.42
N ASP A 77 -5.49 27.43 -2.70
CA ASP A 77 -6.38 26.66 -3.59
C ASP A 77 -5.83 26.56 -5.01
N ALA A 78 -5.24 27.65 -5.52
CA ALA A 78 -4.63 27.68 -6.85
C ALA A 78 -3.38 26.78 -6.92
N MET A 79 -2.55 26.78 -5.87
CA MET A 79 -1.39 25.88 -5.77
C MET A 79 -1.80 24.41 -5.77
N ILE A 80 -2.81 24.04 -4.98
CA ILE A 80 -3.32 22.66 -4.93
C ILE A 80 -3.93 22.25 -6.27
N ALA A 81 -4.66 23.15 -6.94
CA ALA A 81 -5.26 22.87 -8.25
C ALA A 81 -4.22 22.68 -9.37
N ALA A 82 -3.05 23.32 -9.26
CA ALA A 82 -1.95 23.20 -10.20
C ALA A 82 -0.99 22.04 -9.87
N ALA A 83 -1.17 21.35 -8.74
CA ALA A 83 -0.31 20.26 -8.34
C ALA A 83 -0.40 19.08 -9.34
N PRO A 84 0.73 18.47 -9.73
CA PRO A 84 0.71 17.31 -10.60
C PRO A 84 0.04 16.13 -9.88
N GLN A 85 -0.88 15.46 -10.58
CA GLN A 85 -1.49 14.23 -10.09
C GLN A 85 -0.59 13.05 -10.47
N GLN A 86 -0.36 12.12 -9.53
CA GLN A 86 0.30 10.87 -9.86
C GLN A 86 -0.62 10.07 -10.80
N GLU A 87 -0.17 9.81 -12.02
CA GLU A 87 -0.85 8.86 -12.90
C GLU A 87 -0.70 7.47 -12.27
N ASN A 88 -1.83 6.87 -11.90
CA ASN A 88 -1.86 5.47 -11.49
C ASN A 88 -1.74 4.63 -12.79
N GLU A 89 -0.56 4.08 -13.07
CA GLU A 89 -0.37 3.02 -14.08
C GLU A 89 -0.98 1.68 -13.63
#